data_AF-A0A0C3NVN9-F1
#
_entry.id   AF-A0A0C3NVN9-F1
#
_cell.length_a   1.000
_cell.length_b   1.000
_cell.length_c   1.000
_cell.angle_alpha   90.00
_cell.angle_beta   90.00
_cell.angle_gamma   90.00
#
_symmetry.space_group_name_H-M   'P 1'
#
loop_
_entity.id
_entity.type
_entity.pdbx_description
1 polymer ?
#
loop_
_entity_poly.entity_id
_entity_poly.type
_entity_poly.pdbx_seq_one_letter_code
_entity_poly.pdbx_strand_id
1 'polypeptide(L)'
;MIVESERDVLGPGDKIRIDTHLLLNPAFRLDSWYWFRKGERAGIPKAELQNRERSRTWRSHLMGRPFEDRIEARLGEYSLQVLEGGNVDRFVCVRKDDTMFKVLDYHMALCFELPISRVTTPYFDVAHWHAKKLFRACMELTSRDPFKGDDDVGIWSLTV
;
A
#
# COMPACT_ATOMS: atom_id res chain seq x y z
N MET A 1 8.22 -0.84 31.21
CA MET A 1 7.05 -0.85 32.11
C MET A 1 6.00 0.07 31.49
N ILE A 2 4.99 -0.51 30.84
CA ILE A 2 3.81 0.24 30.44
C ILE A 2 3.05 0.44 31.75
N VAL A 3 3.02 1.67 32.26
CA VAL A 3 2.09 2.00 33.36
C VAL A 3 0.73 2.01 32.70
N GLU A 4 0.05 0.87 32.74
CA GLU A 4 -1.37 0.83 32.44
C GLU A 4 -2.06 1.73 33.46
N SER A 5 -2.56 2.85 32.95
CA SER A 5 -3.36 3.76 33.76
C SER A 5 -4.66 3.05 34.08
N GLU A 6 -4.84 2.64 35.33
CA GLU A 6 -6.05 2.00 35.90
C GLU A 6 -7.35 2.86 35.76
N ARG A 7 -7.32 3.90 34.91
CA ARG A 7 -8.44 4.77 34.58
C ARG A 7 -8.84 4.76 33.10
N ASP A 8 -8.22 3.93 32.25
CA ASP A 8 -8.60 3.84 30.83
C ASP A 8 -9.84 2.93 30.65
N VAL A 9 -10.96 3.28 31.29
CA VAL A 9 -12.27 2.83 30.81
C VAL A 9 -12.51 3.63 29.53
N LEU A 10 -12.17 3.03 28.39
CA LEU A 10 -12.27 3.64 27.06
C LEU A 10 -13.70 4.15 26.81
N GLY A 11 -13.92 5.43 27.06
CA GLY A 11 -15.15 6.10 26.71
C GLY A 11 -15.20 6.34 25.20
N PRO A 12 -16.38 6.59 24.61
CA PRO A 12 -16.49 6.94 23.19
C PRO A 12 -15.66 8.16 22.77
N GLY A 13 -15.22 9.01 23.71
CA GLY A 13 -14.31 10.14 23.51
C GLY A 13 -12.83 9.79 23.38
N ASP A 14 -12.43 8.54 23.67
CA ASP A 14 -11.03 8.08 23.63
C ASP A 14 -10.60 7.51 22.28
N LYS A 15 -11.50 7.52 21.28
CA LYS A 15 -11.15 7.19 19.90
C LYS A 15 -10.18 8.22 19.34
N ILE A 16 -8.91 7.87 19.30
CA ILE A 16 -7.88 8.65 18.65
C ILE A 16 -7.86 8.28 17.16
N ARG A 17 -8.29 9.23 16.31
CA ARG A 17 -8.22 9.10 14.86
C ARG A 17 -6.81 9.49 14.39
N ILE A 18 -6.16 8.58 13.67
CA ILE A 18 -4.89 8.84 12.99
C ILE A 18 -5.22 9.32 11.59
N ASP A 19 -4.67 10.47 11.21
CA ASP A 19 -4.83 10.95 9.85
C ASP A 19 -4.09 10.03 8.88
N THR A 20 -4.77 9.62 7.82
CA THR A 20 -4.27 8.63 6.87
C THR A 20 -2.96 9.01 6.20
N HIS A 21 -2.70 10.31 6.03
CA HIS A 21 -1.45 10.82 5.46
C HIS A 21 -0.22 10.48 6.32
N LEU A 22 -0.38 10.32 7.64
CA LEU A 22 0.72 9.92 8.53
C LEU A 22 1.18 8.50 8.24
N LEU A 23 0.28 7.64 7.78
CA LEU A 23 0.59 6.26 7.40
C LEU A 23 1.33 6.18 6.05
N LEU A 24 1.39 7.28 5.29
CA LEU A 24 2.21 7.38 4.07
C LEU A 24 3.67 7.73 4.36
N ASN A 25 4.01 8.08 5.61
CA ASN A 25 5.37 8.38 6.02
C ASN A 25 6.03 7.14 6.63
N PRO A 26 7.08 6.58 6.01
CA PRO A 26 7.73 5.39 6.53
C PRO A 26 8.43 5.59 7.87
N ALA A 27 8.80 6.82 8.20
CA ALA A 27 9.38 7.18 9.49
C ALA A 27 8.32 7.41 10.58
N PHE A 28 7.02 7.27 10.26
CA PHE A 28 5.96 7.45 11.24
C PHE A 28 6.06 6.41 12.37
N ARG A 29 5.95 6.91 13.60
CA ARG A 29 6.00 6.13 14.84
C ARG A 29 4.68 6.28 15.57
N LEU A 30 3.89 5.21 15.56
CA LEU A 30 2.55 5.21 16.13
C LEU A 30 2.59 5.46 17.64
N ASP A 31 3.56 4.85 18.32
CA ASP A 31 3.75 4.95 19.77
C ASP A 31 4.09 6.37 20.21
N SER A 32 5.08 7.01 19.57
CA SER A 32 5.46 8.40 19.83
C SER A 32 4.26 9.31 19.53
N TRP A 33 3.63 9.16 18.37
CA TRP A 33 2.48 9.99 18.00
C TRP A 33 1.33 9.88 19.01
N TYR A 34 0.94 8.66 19.41
CA TYR A 34 -0.12 8.43 20.39
C TYR A 34 0.23 9.07 21.74
N TRP A 35 1.46 8.87 22.19
CA TRP A 35 1.92 9.38 23.47
C TRP A 35 1.96 10.91 23.52
N PHE A 36 2.41 11.57 22.44
CA PHE A 36 2.32 13.03 22.31
C PHE A 36 0.87 13.52 22.33
N ARG A 37 -0.05 12.87 21.61
CA ARG A 37 -1.48 13.24 21.61
C ARG A 37 -2.12 13.09 22.98
N LYS A 38 -1.82 12.01 23.72
CA LYS A 38 -2.32 11.80 25.08
C LYS A 38 -1.79 12.88 26.03
N GLY A 39 -0.50 13.20 25.93
CA GLY A 39 0.14 14.26 26.71
C GLY A 39 -0.43 15.65 26.45
N GLU A 40 -0.63 16.03 25.18
CA GLU A 40 -1.26 17.30 24.80
C GLU A 40 -2.67 17.43 25.38
N ARG A 41 -3.48 16.36 25.32
CA ARG A 41 -4.83 16.33 25.91
C ARG A 41 -4.82 16.44 27.43
N ALA A 42 -3.77 15.96 28.08
CA ALA A 42 -3.56 16.09 29.52
C ALA A 42 -2.97 17.45 29.94
N GLY A 43 -2.77 18.38 28.99
CA GLY A 43 -2.23 19.72 29.27
C GLY A 43 -0.72 19.74 29.51
N ILE A 44 0.00 18.67 29.16
CA ILE A 44 1.46 18.60 29.34
C ILE A 44 2.15 19.48 28.29
N PRO A 45 3.06 20.39 28.69
CA PRO A 45 3.81 21.21 27.74
C PRO A 45 4.61 20.39 26.74
N LYS A 46 4.63 20.84 25.48
CA LYS A 46 5.36 20.16 24.40
C LYS A 46 6.86 19.93 24.71
N ALA A 47 7.52 20.89 25.35
CA ALA A 47 8.92 20.78 25.75
C ALA A 47 9.14 19.62 26.75
N GLU A 48 8.20 19.45 27.68
CA GLU A 48 8.25 18.34 28.64
C GLU A 48 8.02 17.00 27.95
N LEU A 49 7.07 16.93 27.00
CA LEU A 49 6.86 15.74 26.19
C LEU A 49 8.11 15.36 25.40
N GLN A 50 8.79 16.34 24.78
CA GLN A 50 10.03 16.10 24.06
C GLN A 50 11.15 15.57 24.95
N ASN A 51 11.32 16.12 26.15
CA ASN A 51 12.33 15.65 27.09
C ASN A 51 12.07 14.21 27.53
N ARG A 52 10.82 13.91 27.86
CA ARG A 52 10.37 12.56 28.24
C ARG A 52 10.53 11.54 27.09
N GLU A 53 10.23 11.92 25.85
CA GLU A 53 10.46 11.07 24.68
C GLU A 53 11.96 10.80 24.44
N ARG A 54 12.82 11.79 24.66
CA ARG A 54 14.28 11.60 24.58
C ARG A 54 14.79 10.62 25.65
N SER A 55 14.25 10.70 26.87
CA SER A 55 14.61 9.79 27.96
C SER A 55 14.00 8.39 27.85
N ARG A 56 13.19 8.13 26.83
CA ARG A 56 12.45 6.87 26.70
C ARG A 56 13.39 5.75 26.26
N THR A 57 13.50 4.72 27.09
CA THR A 57 14.40 3.56 26.87
C THR A 57 13.84 2.54 25.88
N TRP A 58 12.52 2.54 25.66
CA TRP A 58 11.84 1.68 24.68
C TRP A 58 11.14 2.51 23.62
N ARG A 59 11.31 2.13 22.35
CA ARG A 59 10.65 2.76 21.19
C ARG A 59 10.10 1.66 20.28
N SER A 60 8.91 1.84 19.74
CA SER A 60 8.39 0.90 18.75
C SER A 60 9.18 0.98 17.45
N HIS A 61 8.99 -0.03 16.62
CA HIS A 61 9.44 0.02 15.23
C HIS A 61 8.71 1.14 14.48
N LEU A 62 9.36 1.62 13.43
CA LEU A 62 8.72 2.47 12.43
C LEU A 62 7.59 1.70 11.78
N MET A 63 6.54 2.40 11.36
CA MET A 63 5.41 1.77 10.66
C MET A 63 5.79 1.20 9.29
N GLY A 64 6.93 1.59 8.72
CA GLY A 64 7.40 1.02 7.46
C GLY A 64 6.51 1.45 6.30
N ARG A 65 5.96 0.49 5.55
CA ARG A 65 5.16 0.78 4.34
C ARG A 65 3.76 0.19 4.47
N PRO A 66 2.95 0.68 5.43
CA PRO A 66 1.74 0.00 5.85
C PRO A 66 0.69 -0.12 4.73
N PHE A 67 0.71 0.76 3.73
CA PHE A 67 -0.17 0.64 2.58
C PHE A 67 0.30 -0.39 1.57
N GLU A 68 1.58 -0.34 1.21
CA GLU A 68 2.21 -1.29 0.31
C GLU A 68 2.10 -2.70 0.87
N ASP A 69 2.49 -2.90 2.13
CA ASP A 69 2.43 -4.18 2.83
C ASP A 69 0.98 -4.71 2.88
N ARG A 70 -0.01 -3.84 3.12
CA ARG A 70 -1.43 -4.21 3.11
C ARG A 70 -1.92 -4.59 1.71
N ILE A 71 -1.49 -3.87 0.67
CA ILE A 71 -1.84 -4.17 -0.73
C ILE A 71 -1.27 -5.54 -1.10
N GLU A 72 0.02 -5.75 -0.85
CA GLU A 72 0.72 -7.02 -1.12
C GLU A 72 0.05 -8.17 -0.38
N ALA A 73 -0.22 -8.03 0.92
CA ALA A 73 -0.88 -9.07 1.71
C ALA A 73 -2.28 -9.41 1.18
N ARG A 74 -3.10 -8.39 0.87
CA ARG A 74 -4.45 -8.60 0.33
C ARG A 74 -4.43 -9.25 -1.05
N LEU A 75 -3.50 -8.86 -1.92
CA LEU A 75 -3.37 -9.47 -3.23
C LEU A 75 -2.85 -10.91 -3.10
N GLY A 76 -1.88 -11.18 -2.23
CA GLY A 76 -1.38 -12.52 -1.95
C GLY A 76 -2.49 -13.46 -1.48
N GLU A 77 -3.33 -13.00 -0.54
CA GLU A 77 -4.39 -13.80 0.05
C GLU A 77 -5.59 -14.03 -0.88
N TYR A 78 -6.03 -12.99 -1.60
CA TYR A 78 -7.33 -13.00 -2.29
C TYR A 78 -7.26 -12.98 -3.83
N SER A 79 -6.09 -12.78 -4.44
CA SER A 79 -6.00 -12.81 -5.91
C SER A 79 -6.10 -14.23 -6.46
N LEU A 80 -6.64 -14.36 -7.67
CA LEU A 80 -6.68 -15.61 -8.42
C LEU A 80 -5.29 -16.24 -8.49
N GLN A 81 -5.13 -17.47 -8.02
CA GLN A 81 -3.87 -18.19 -8.13
C GLN A 81 -3.58 -18.54 -9.59
N VAL A 82 -2.36 -18.25 -10.03
CA VAL A 82 -1.91 -18.51 -11.40
C VAL A 82 -1.00 -19.74 -11.46
N LEU A 83 -0.23 -19.99 -10.40
CA LEU A 83 0.71 -21.10 -10.30
C LEU A 83 0.35 -22.00 -9.11
N GLU A 84 0.81 -23.25 -9.13
CA GLU A 84 0.60 -24.22 -8.04
C GLU A 84 1.17 -23.75 -6.70
N GLY A 85 2.22 -22.93 -6.71
CA GLY A 85 2.79 -22.28 -5.52
C GLY A 85 1.93 -21.15 -4.93
N GLY A 86 0.75 -20.90 -5.49
CA GLY A 86 -0.13 -19.81 -5.09
C GLY A 86 0.39 -18.44 -5.50
N ASN A 87 0.25 -17.45 -4.60
CA ASN A 87 0.63 -16.05 -4.83
C ASN A 87 1.86 -15.61 -4.01
N VAL A 88 2.65 -16.56 -3.51
CA VAL A 88 3.88 -16.24 -2.76
C VAL A 88 4.83 -15.44 -3.65
N ASP A 89 5.35 -14.32 -3.13
CA ASP A 89 6.26 -13.39 -3.81
C ASP A 89 5.78 -12.86 -5.18
N ARG A 90 4.49 -13.03 -5.50
CA ARG A 90 3.91 -12.62 -6.79
C ARG A 90 3.79 -11.11 -6.91
N PHE A 91 3.46 -10.44 -5.81
CA PHE A 91 3.08 -9.03 -5.82
C PHE A 91 4.11 -8.20 -5.10
N VAL A 92 4.47 -7.07 -5.72
CA VAL A 92 5.22 -6.00 -5.05
C VAL A 92 4.51 -4.68 -5.29
N CYS A 93 4.32 -3.92 -4.22
CA CYS A 93 3.74 -2.60 -4.24
C CYS A 93 4.82 -1.57 -3.88
N VAL A 94 4.99 -0.56 -4.73
CA VAL A 94 5.91 0.54 -4.47
C VAL A 94 5.21 1.87 -4.65
N ARG A 95 5.45 2.81 -3.73
CA ARG A 95 5.02 4.20 -3.91
C ARG A 95 5.85 4.84 -5.02
N LYS A 96 5.16 5.35 -6.05
CA LYS A 96 5.78 6.05 -7.18
C LYS A 96 5.99 7.52 -6.85
N ASP A 97 4.96 8.14 -6.28
CA ASP A 97 4.90 9.57 -5.97
C ASP A 97 3.83 9.84 -4.89
N ASP A 98 3.47 11.11 -4.71
CA ASP A 98 2.47 11.52 -3.72
C ASP A 98 1.02 11.21 -4.08
N THR A 99 0.78 10.65 -5.26
CA THR A 99 -0.55 10.38 -5.81
C THR A 99 -0.77 8.92 -6.20
N MET A 100 0.30 8.16 -6.45
CA MET A 100 0.21 6.82 -7.04
C MET A 100 1.11 5.78 -6.35
N PHE A 101 0.57 4.57 -6.26
CA PHE A 101 1.31 3.32 -6.10
C PHE A 101 1.47 2.61 -7.45
N LYS A 102 2.54 1.83 -7.60
CA LYS A 102 2.68 0.82 -8.65
C LYS A 102 2.56 -0.56 -8.02
N VAL A 103 1.65 -1.36 -8.57
CA VAL A 103 1.47 -2.77 -8.21
C VAL A 103 2.04 -3.61 -9.33
N LEU A 104 3.09 -4.36 -9.02
CA LEU A 104 3.77 -5.30 -9.89
C LEU A 104 3.20 -6.69 -9.64
N ASP A 105 2.78 -7.38 -10.70
CA ASP A 105 2.38 -8.79 -10.70
C ASP A 105 3.43 -9.56 -11.52
N TYR A 106 4.39 -10.18 -10.83
CA TYR A 106 5.51 -10.86 -11.47
C TYR A 106 5.09 -12.12 -12.22
N HIS A 107 4.08 -12.84 -11.74
CA HIS A 107 3.61 -14.06 -12.42
C HIS A 107 2.94 -13.73 -13.76
N MET A 108 2.29 -12.57 -13.86
CA MET A 108 1.67 -12.11 -15.11
C MET A 108 2.56 -11.16 -15.92
N ALA A 109 3.72 -10.77 -15.39
CA ALA A 109 4.58 -9.72 -15.95
C ALA A 109 3.84 -8.38 -16.21
N LEU A 110 2.94 -8.00 -15.29
CA LEU A 110 2.13 -6.78 -15.40
C LEU A 110 2.48 -5.74 -14.35
N CYS A 111 2.24 -4.48 -14.70
CA CYS A 111 2.38 -3.35 -13.78
C CYS A 111 1.13 -2.46 -13.89
N PHE A 112 0.47 -2.24 -12.75
CA PHE A 112 -0.72 -1.39 -12.67
C PHE A 112 -0.48 -0.18 -11.76
N GLU A 113 -0.91 0.99 -12.22
CA GLU A 113 -0.91 2.20 -11.40
C GLU A 113 -2.20 2.28 -10.57
N LEU A 114 -2.04 2.44 -9.26
CA LEU A 114 -3.09 2.47 -8.27
C LEU A 114 -3.08 3.82 -7.53
N PRO A 115 -4.10 4.68 -7.73
CA PRO A 115 -4.17 5.96 -7.03
C PRO A 115 -4.27 5.79 -5.51
N ILE A 116 -3.48 6.57 -4.77
CA ILE A 116 -3.46 6.57 -3.30
C ILE A 116 -4.86 6.86 -2.75
N SER A 117 -5.60 7.78 -3.36
CA SER A 117 -6.97 8.14 -2.97
C SER A 117 -7.94 6.95 -2.92
N ARG A 118 -7.72 5.94 -3.77
CA ARG A 118 -8.50 4.69 -3.72
C ARG A 118 -8.12 3.86 -2.51
N VAL A 119 -6.83 3.65 -2.28
CA VAL A 119 -6.32 2.84 -1.17
C VAL A 119 -6.70 3.41 0.19
N THR A 120 -6.77 4.73 0.30
CA THR A 120 -7.22 5.42 1.52
C THR A 120 -8.74 5.33 1.74
N THR A 121 -9.51 4.86 0.76
CA THR A 121 -10.96 4.66 0.90
C THR A 121 -11.22 3.39 1.72
N PRO A 122 -12.02 3.43 2.80
CA PRO A 122 -12.19 2.30 3.73
C PRO A 122 -12.66 0.98 3.10
N TYR A 123 -13.42 1.07 2.01
CA TYR A 123 -14.07 -0.06 1.33
C TYR A 123 -13.43 -0.43 0.00
N PHE A 124 -12.23 0.09 -0.29
CA PHE A 124 -11.55 -0.25 -1.52
C PHE A 124 -11.05 -1.70 -1.50
N ASP A 125 -11.59 -2.51 -2.40
CA ASP A 125 -11.17 -3.89 -2.63
C ASP A 125 -10.07 -3.92 -3.70
N VAL A 126 -8.83 -4.10 -3.24
CA VAL A 126 -7.66 -4.16 -4.12
C VAL A 126 -7.59 -5.44 -4.94
N ALA A 127 -8.10 -6.56 -4.42
CA ALA A 127 -8.09 -7.83 -5.15
C ALA A 127 -9.10 -7.80 -6.29
N HIS A 128 -10.31 -7.29 -6.04
CA HIS A 128 -11.31 -7.10 -7.09
C HIS A 128 -10.83 -6.08 -8.15
N TRP A 129 -10.23 -4.97 -7.72
CA TRP A 129 -9.64 -4.00 -8.65
C TRP A 129 -8.56 -4.63 -9.53
N HIS A 130 -7.66 -5.42 -8.94
CA HIS A 130 -6.59 -6.11 -9.66
C HIS A 130 -7.15 -7.12 -10.67
N ALA A 131 -8.12 -7.96 -10.26
CA ALA A 131 -8.77 -8.92 -11.15
C ALA A 131 -9.42 -8.24 -12.38
N LYS A 132 -10.08 -7.10 -12.17
CA LYS A 132 -10.68 -6.31 -13.27
C LYS A 132 -9.62 -5.75 -14.22
N LYS A 133 -8.47 -5.32 -13.69
CA LYS A 133 -7.35 -4.82 -14.51
C LYS A 133 -6.70 -5.95 -15.30
N LEU A 134 -6.46 -7.09 -14.66
CA LEU A 134 -5.93 -8.29 -15.30
C LEU A 134 -6.83 -8.78 -16.43
N PHE A 135 -8.13 -8.91 -16.18
CA PHE A 135 -9.10 -9.32 -17.20
C PHE A 135 -9.09 -8.39 -18.42
N ARG A 136 -9.04 -7.06 -18.18
CA ARG A 136 -8.94 -6.09 -19.27
C ARG A 136 -7.65 -6.27 -20.07
N ALA A 137 -6.50 -6.45 -19.41
CA ALA A 137 -5.23 -6.67 -20.09
C ALA A 137 -5.27 -7.95 -20.95
N CYS A 138 -5.87 -9.04 -20.44
CA CYS A 138 -6.06 -10.26 -21.22
C CYS A 138 -6.94 -10.03 -22.46
N MET A 139 -8.05 -9.29 -22.30
CA MET A 139 -8.94 -8.95 -23.43
C MET A 139 -8.24 -8.07 -24.48
N GLU A 140 -7.41 -7.12 -24.06
CA GLU A 140 -6.63 -6.29 -24.98
C GLU A 140 -5.63 -7.14 -25.79
N LEU A 141 -4.99 -8.12 -25.14
CA LEU A 141 -4.09 -9.06 -25.81
C LEU A 141 -4.82 -9.99 -26.80
N THR A 142 -6.01 -10.50 -26.45
CA THR A 142 -6.77 -11.39 -27.34
C THR A 142 -7.51 -10.65 -28.46
N SER A 143 -7.80 -9.36 -28.29
CA SER A 143 -8.42 -8.51 -29.31
C SER A 143 -7.46 -8.03 -30.40
N ARG A 144 -6.15 -8.09 -30.14
CA ARG A 144 -5.13 -7.80 -31.14
C ARG A 144 -4.98 -9.04 -32.01
N ASP A 145 -5.54 -8.98 -33.20
CA ASP A 145 -5.31 -10.00 -34.23
C ASP A 145 -3.81 -9.98 -34.59
N PRO A 146 -3.03 -11.03 -34.27
CA PRO A 146 -1.60 -11.07 -34.55
C PRO A 146 -1.31 -11.10 -36.06
N PHE A 147 -2.32 -11.29 -36.91
CA PHE A 147 -2.20 -11.32 -38.36
C PHE A 147 -2.67 -10.04 -39.06
N LYS A 148 -3.21 -9.04 -38.34
CA LYS A 148 -3.64 -7.74 -38.94
C LYS A 148 -2.52 -6.71 -39.12
N GLY A 149 -1.26 -7.17 -39.14
CA GLY A 149 -0.07 -6.32 -39.26
C GLY A 149 0.96 -6.78 -40.28
N ASP A 150 0.71 -7.88 -41.02
CA ASP A 150 1.61 -8.42 -42.04
C ASP A 150 0.95 -8.42 -43.44
N ASP A 151 0.18 -7.39 -43.73
CA ASP A 151 -0.23 -7.11 -45.11
C ASP A 151 0.96 -6.48 -45.85
N ASP A 152 1.65 -7.31 -46.64
CA ASP A 152 2.43 -6.96 -47.83
C ASP A 152 3.49 -5.84 -47.71
N VAL A 153 4.60 -6.12 -47.01
CA VAL A 153 5.89 -5.60 -47.51
C VAL A 153 6.47 -6.66 -48.44
N GLY A 154 5.97 -6.62 -49.67
CA GLY A 154 6.53 -7.38 -50.77
C GLY A 154 8.03 -7.15 -50.85
N ILE A 155 8.76 -8.24 -51.05
CA ILE A 155 10.16 -8.24 -51.45
C ILE A 155 10.22 -7.53 -52.82
N TRP A 156 10.34 -6.21 -52.80
CA TRP A 156 10.66 -5.42 -53.99
C TRP A 156 12.18 -5.46 -54.18
N SER A 157 12.58 -6.35 -55.09
CA SER A 157 13.65 -6.15 -56.05
C SER A 157 15.04 -5.78 -55.50
N LEU A 158 15.81 -6.81 -55.16
CA LEU A 158 17.23 -6.82 -55.49
C LEU A 158 17.35 -6.93 -57.01
N THR A 159 17.55 -5.79 -57.67
CA THR A 159 18.07 -5.73 -59.04
C THR A 159 19.49 -5.19 -58.99
N VAL A 160 20.42 -6.10 -59.29
CA VAL A 160 21.78 -5.99 -59.85
C VAL A 160 22.64 -4.80 -59.42
#